data_AF-A0A1E1W182-F1
#
_entry.id   AF-A0A1E1W182-F1
#
_cell.length_a   1.000
_cell.length_b   1.000
_cell.length_c   1.000
_cell.angle_alpha   90.00
_cell.angle_beta   90.00
_cell.angle_gamma   90.00
#
_symmetry.space_group_name_H-M   'P 1'
#
loop_
_entity.id
_entity.type
_entity.pdbx_description
1 polymer ?
#
loop_
_entity_poly.entity_id
_entity_poly.type
_entity_poly.pdbx_seq_one_letter_code
_entity_poly.pdbx_strand_id
1 'polypeptide(L)'
;AIDFAKSLCENLGIELKTRRIRRKKRMHGDKYSADAALSHEKEIRREVFASFNKIIPEMTTRFQQIQQISDKFGFLMPAKLLDSKFEYDLSHVLEDIYKDEFQMERKRLQQFVACSESEEDISGKGPLELLQFIQ
;
A
#
# COMPACT_ATOMS: atom_id res chain seq x y z
N ALA A 1 12.06 1.01 29.32
CA ALA A 1 11.76 1.96 28.22
C ALA A 1 12.82 1.93 27.12
N ILE A 2 14.11 2.09 27.43
CA ILE A 2 15.20 2.07 26.44
C ILE A 2 15.38 0.69 25.81
N ASP A 3 15.31 -0.38 26.59
CA ASP A 3 15.48 -1.75 26.08
C ASP A 3 14.33 -2.16 25.13
N PHE A 4 13.12 -1.68 25.43
CA PHE A 4 11.98 -1.82 24.51
C PHE A 4 12.23 -1.10 23.19
N ALA A 5 12.75 0.13 23.21
CA ALA A 5 13.06 0.87 21.99
C ALA A 5 14.20 0.23 21.18
N LYS A 6 15.22 -0.34 21.84
CA LYS A 6 16.30 -1.09 21.18
C LYS A 6 15.78 -2.35 20.50
N SER A 7 15.02 -3.16 21.25
CA SER A 7 14.37 -4.36 20.70
C SER A 7 13.46 -4.03 19.53
N LEU A 8 12.70 -2.93 19.61
CA LEU A 8 11.85 -2.48 18.50
C LEU A 8 12.67 -2.11 17.26
N CYS A 9 13.80 -1.42 17.41
CA CYS A 9 14.67 -1.09 16.28
C CYS A 9 15.29 -2.34 15.63
N GLU A 10 15.75 -3.29 16.44
CA GLU A 10 16.29 -4.57 15.97
C GLU A 10 15.23 -5.37 15.21
N ASN A 11 14.02 -5.49 15.76
CA ASN A 11 12.91 -6.19 15.11
C ASN A 11 12.49 -5.53 13.79
N LEU A 12 12.63 -4.21 13.67
CA LEU A 12 12.33 -3.46 12.45
C LEU A 12 13.52 -3.38 11.47
N GLY A 13 14.65 -4.06 11.76
CA GLY A 13 15.85 -4.02 10.93
C GLY A 13 16.52 -2.64 10.86
N ILE A 14 16.22 -1.74 11.80
CA ILE A 14 16.80 -0.39 11.86
C ILE A 14 18.20 -0.51 12.47
N GLU A 15 19.22 -0.30 11.63
CA GLU A 15 20.62 -0.37 12.05
C GLU A 15 20.96 0.75 13.04
N LEU A 16 20.94 0.43 14.34
CA LEU A 16 21.40 1.30 15.40
C LEU A 16 22.93 1.29 15.41
N LYS A 17 23.55 2.28 14.74
CA LYS A 17 25.01 2.42 14.75
C LYS A 17 25.51 2.53 16.19
N THR A 18 26.37 1.59 16.60
CA THR A 18 27.06 1.65 17.89
C THR A 18 27.97 2.89 17.88
N ARG A 19 27.58 3.87 18.71
CA ARG A 19 28.36 5.04 19.12
C ARG A 19 29.29 5.60 18.04
N ARG A 20 28.74 6.18 16.97
CA ARG A 20 29.56 7.03 16.09
C ARG A 20 29.80 8.35 16.82
N ILE A 21 30.90 8.43 17.57
CA ILE A 21 31.37 9.71 18.14
C ILE A 21 31.76 10.61 16.95
N ARG A 22 30.81 11.40 16.44
CA ARG A 22 31.11 12.50 15.52
C ARG A 22 31.85 13.56 16.32
N ARG A 23 33.18 13.44 16.39
CA ARG A 23 34.05 14.50 16.94
C ARG A 23 33.97 15.70 16.00
N LYS A 24 33.25 16.74 16.40
CA LYS A 24 33.32 18.05 15.75
C LYS A 24 34.74 18.60 16.00
N LYS A 25 35.42 19.14 14.98
CA LYS A 25 36.68 19.87 15.21
C LYS A 25 36.37 21.04 16.15
N ARG A 26 36.95 21.04 17.36
CA ARG A 26 36.81 22.16 18.29
C ARG A 26 37.59 23.35 17.74
N MET A 27 36.92 24.48 17.55
CA MET A 27 37.58 25.74 17.22
C MET A 27 38.24 26.29 18.49
N HIS A 28 39.42 26.88 18.35
CA HIS A 28 40.19 27.40 19.48
C HIS A 28 39.43 28.56 20.15
N GLY A 29 38.99 28.37 21.40
CA GLY A 29 38.21 29.36 22.16
C GLY A 29 36.98 28.81 22.89
N ASP A 30 36.51 27.61 22.52
CA ASP A 30 35.28 27.01 23.04
C ASP A 30 35.52 26.32 24.41
N LYS A 31 35.71 27.10 25.48
CA LYS A 31 35.92 26.57 26.85
C LYS A 31 34.63 26.03 27.50
N TYR A 32 33.46 26.27 26.93
CA TYR A 32 32.15 25.92 27.50
C TYR A 32 31.26 25.06 26.60
N SER A 33 31.77 24.57 25.46
CA SER A 33 31.04 23.58 24.66
C SER A 33 31.23 22.18 25.26
N ALA A 34 30.58 21.93 26.39
CA ALA A 34 30.36 20.57 26.86
C ALA A 34 29.52 19.85 25.81
N ASP A 35 30.14 18.88 25.15
CA ASP A 35 29.62 18.00 24.10
C ASP A 35 28.11 18.10 23.86
N ALA A 36 27.73 18.91 22.86
CA ALA A 36 26.38 18.92 22.27
C ALA A 36 26.09 17.65 21.45
N ALA A 37 26.66 16.51 21.85
CA ALA A 37 26.35 15.20 21.30
C ALA A 37 25.07 14.69 21.97
N LEU A 38 24.09 14.29 21.17
CA LEU A 38 22.87 13.67 21.70
C LEU A 38 23.26 12.42 22.50
N SER A 39 22.57 12.19 23.63
CA SER A 39 22.72 10.92 24.35
C SER A 39 22.27 9.77 23.45
N HIS A 40 22.81 8.58 23.68
CA HIS A 40 22.47 7.39 22.89
C HIS A 40 20.95 7.14 22.83
N GLU A 41 20.24 7.39 23.92
CA GLU A 41 18.79 7.31 23.98
C GLU A 41 18.10 8.33 23.07
N LYS A 42 18.60 9.58 23.02
CA LYS A 42 18.09 10.61 22.10
C LYS A 42 18.38 10.26 20.64
N GLU A 43 19.49 9.58 20.38
CA GLU A 43 19.84 9.10 19.04
C GLU A 43 18.94 7.95 18.57
N ILE A 44 18.65 6.97 19.44
CA ILE A 44 17.65 5.92 19.16
C ILE A 44 16.29 6.54 18.86
N ARG A 45 15.81 7.47 19.71
CA ARG A 45 14.53 8.14 19.45
C ARG A 45 14.53 8.89 18.12
N ARG A 46 15.61 9.59 17.79
CA ARG A 46 15.75 10.30 16.51
C ARG A 46 15.60 9.34 15.33
N GLU A 47 16.28 8.19 15.35
CA GLU A 47 16.18 7.24 14.23
C GLU A 47 14.82 6.55 14.14
N VAL A 48 14.20 6.22 15.27
CA VAL A 48 12.82 5.70 15.28
C VAL A 48 11.85 6.72 14.66
N PHE A 49 11.91 7.98 15.08
CA PHE A 49 11.05 9.02 14.50
C PHE A 49 11.37 9.28 13.02
N ALA A 50 12.64 9.26 12.63
CA ALA A 50 13.03 9.40 11.24
C ALA A 50 12.49 8.26 10.37
N SER A 51 12.47 7.02 10.87
CA SER A 51 11.85 5.88 10.20
C SER A 51 10.33 6.04 10.10
N PHE A 52 9.64 6.42 11.18
CA PHE A 52 8.19 6.67 11.11
C PHE A 52 7.82 7.78 10.14
N ASN A 53 8.60 8.86 10.11
CA ASN A 53 8.40 9.96 9.15
C ASN A 53 8.54 9.53 7.69
N LYS A 54 9.20 8.40 7.40
CA LYS A 54 9.27 7.82 6.05
C LYS A 54 8.14 6.81 5.81
N ILE A 55 7.92 5.92 6.77
CA ILE A 55 6.93 4.83 6.65
C ILE A 55 5.51 5.39 6.54
N ILE A 56 5.15 6.41 7.33
CA ILE A 56 3.78 6.94 7.34
C ILE A 56 3.40 7.49 5.95
N PRO A 57 4.15 8.43 5.35
CA PRO A 57 3.83 8.92 4.01
C PRO A 57 3.87 7.82 2.94
N GLU A 58 4.80 6.87 3.02
CA GLU A 58 4.90 5.76 2.07
C GLU A 58 3.66 4.88 2.13
N MET A 59 3.23 4.49 3.33
CA MET A 59 2.01 3.72 3.54
C MET A 59 0.78 4.50 3.08
N THR A 60 0.66 5.78 3.45
CA THR A 60 -0.44 6.64 2.97
C THR A 60 -0.49 6.69 1.45
N THR A 61 0.66 6.87 0.80
CA THR A 61 0.74 6.91 -0.67
C THR A 61 0.35 5.57 -1.29
N ARG A 62 0.83 4.45 -0.74
CA ARG A 62 0.47 3.11 -1.23
C ARG A 62 -1.01 2.82 -1.06
N PHE A 63 -1.61 3.18 0.07
CA PHE A 63 -3.06 3.03 0.28
C PHE A 63 -3.87 3.89 -0.71
N GLN A 64 -3.44 5.13 -0.96
CA GLN A 64 -4.07 5.99 -1.97
C GLN A 64 -3.95 5.39 -3.37
N GLN A 65 -2.79 4.83 -3.74
CA GLN A 65 -2.59 4.17 -5.03
C GLN A 65 -3.47 2.92 -5.18
N ILE A 66 -3.58 2.09 -4.15
CA ILE A 66 -4.47 0.92 -4.15
C ILE A 66 -5.93 1.36 -4.31
N GLN A 67 -6.34 2.42 -3.59
CA GLN A 67 -7.68 2.97 -3.72
C GLN A 67 -7.94 3.48 -5.14
N GLN A 68 -7.00 4.21 -5.73
CA GLN A 68 -7.12 4.70 -7.12
C GLN A 68 -7.24 3.55 -8.14
N ILE A 69 -6.51 2.45 -7.94
CA ILE A 69 -6.65 1.24 -8.77
C ILE A 69 -8.04 0.65 -8.61
N SER A 70 -8.53 0.53 -7.38
CA SER A 70 -9.88 0.03 -7.08
C SER A 70 -10.98 0.92 -7.67
N ASP A 71 -10.82 2.24 -7.60
CA ASP A 71 -11.79 3.18 -8.16
C ASP A 71 -11.80 3.10 -9.70
N LYS A 72 -10.62 2.99 -10.33
CA LYS A 72 -10.49 2.92 -11.78
C LYS A 72 -10.92 1.58 -12.39
N PHE A 73 -10.58 0.46 -11.75
CA PHE A 73 -10.73 -0.89 -12.33
C PHE A 73 -11.64 -1.81 -11.52
N GLY A 74 -12.14 -1.36 -10.36
CA GLY A 74 -12.95 -2.19 -9.48
C GLY A 74 -14.25 -2.67 -10.13
N PHE A 75 -14.72 -2.04 -11.21
CA PHE A 75 -15.86 -2.53 -11.98
C PHE A 75 -15.63 -3.92 -12.60
N LEU A 76 -14.36 -4.36 -12.74
CA LEU A 76 -13.98 -5.70 -13.23
C LEU A 76 -14.07 -6.78 -12.14
N MET A 77 -14.37 -6.42 -10.89
CA MET A 77 -14.56 -7.42 -9.84
C MET A 77 -15.77 -8.32 -10.17
N PRO A 78 -15.68 -9.65 -9.96
CA PRO A 78 -16.76 -10.57 -10.30
C PRO A 78 -18.11 -10.18 -9.67
N ALA A 79 -18.12 -9.82 -8.39
CA ALA A 79 -19.32 -9.32 -7.72
C ALA A 79 -20.02 -8.16 -8.45
N LYS A 80 -19.24 -7.25 -9.07
CA LYS A 80 -19.76 -6.10 -9.82
C LYS A 80 -20.11 -6.46 -11.27
N LEU A 81 -19.30 -7.29 -11.92
CA LEU A 81 -19.55 -7.75 -13.28
C LEU A 81 -20.86 -8.57 -13.35
N LEU A 82 -21.07 -9.45 -12.37
CA LEU A 82 -22.23 -10.34 -12.30
C LEU A 82 -23.50 -9.65 -11.80
N ASP A 83 -23.38 -8.59 -11.00
CA ASP A 83 -24.55 -7.82 -10.53
C ASP A 83 -25.19 -7.01 -11.67
N SER A 84 -26.28 -7.52 -12.24
CA SER A 84 -27.07 -6.83 -13.28
C SER A 84 -27.51 -5.40 -12.94
N LYS A 85 -27.61 -5.04 -11.65
CA LYS A 85 -28.02 -3.71 -11.18
C LYS A 85 -26.85 -2.76 -10.98
N PHE A 86 -25.61 -3.26 -10.98
CA PHE A 86 -24.44 -2.44 -10.79
C PHE A 86 -24.20 -1.53 -12.01
N GLU A 87 -24.16 -0.23 -11.75
CA GLU A 87 -23.72 0.79 -12.70
C GLU A 87 -22.20 0.90 -12.67
N TYR A 88 -21.57 0.69 -13.82
CA TYR A 88 -20.12 0.81 -13.98
C TYR A 88 -19.77 2.16 -14.59
N ASP A 89 -18.68 2.75 -14.11
CA ASP A 89 -18.08 3.93 -14.70
C ASP A 89 -16.88 3.52 -15.55
N LEU A 90 -16.94 3.84 -16.85
CA LEU A 90 -15.84 3.64 -17.79
C LEU A 90 -15.08 4.93 -18.08
N SER A 91 -15.45 6.07 -17.49
CA SER A 91 -14.90 7.40 -17.79
C SER A 91 -13.37 7.43 -17.86
N HIS A 92 -12.71 6.64 -17.01
CA HIS A 92 -11.25 6.55 -16.92
C HIS A 92 -10.57 5.59 -17.92
N VAL A 93 -11.33 4.84 -18.73
CA VAL A 93 -10.86 3.79 -19.66
C VAL A 93 -11.54 3.84 -21.03
N LEU A 94 -12.34 4.88 -21.33
CA LEU A 94 -13.08 5.02 -22.59
C LEU A 94 -12.19 5.04 -23.85
N GLU A 95 -10.92 5.44 -23.74
CA GLU A 95 -9.99 5.43 -24.87
C GLU A 95 -9.63 4.01 -25.31
N ASP A 96 -9.67 3.04 -24.38
CA ASP A 96 -9.26 1.66 -24.61
C ASP A 96 -10.45 0.68 -24.71
N ILE A 97 -11.63 1.09 -24.22
CA ILE A 97 -12.80 0.21 -24.08
C ILE A 97 -14.04 0.87 -24.68
N TYR A 98 -14.58 0.27 -25.73
CA TYR A 98 -15.89 0.64 -26.26
C TYR A 98 -17.01 0.21 -25.31
N LYS A 99 -17.82 1.17 -24.88
CA LYS A 99 -18.92 0.94 -23.92
C LYS A 99 -19.90 -0.13 -24.36
N ASP A 100 -20.27 -0.15 -25.65
CA ASP A 100 -21.25 -1.09 -26.18
C ASP A 100 -20.69 -2.52 -26.23
N GLU A 101 -19.42 -2.68 -26.59
CA GLU A 101 -18.72 -3.97 -26.55
C GLU A 101 -18.60 -4.48 -25.11
N PHE A 102 -18.20 -3.62 -24.18
CA PHE A 102 -18.14 -3.97 -22.76
C PHE A 102 -19.51 -4.42 -22.23
N GLN A 103 -20.59 -3.73 -22.60
CA GLN A 103 -21.95 -4.11 -22.23
C GLN A 103 -22.35 -5.48 -22.77
N MET A 104 -22.02 -5.75 -24.03
CA MET A 104 -22.31 -7.01 -24.67
C MET A 104 -21.57 -8.15 -23.97
N GLU A 105 -20.27 -8.01 -23.74
CA GLU A 105 -19.45 -9.02 -23.08
C GLU A 105 -19.86 -9.24 -21.62
N ARG A 106 -20.20 -8.19 -20.88
CA ARG A 106 -20.74 -8.31 -19.52
C ARG A 106 -22.02 -9.16 -19.48
N LYS A 107 -22.94 -8.93 -20.42
CA LYS A 107 -24.18 -9.73 -20.51
C LYS A 107 -23.90 -11.18 -20.87
N ARG A 108 -22.99 -11.43 -21.82
CA ARG A 108 -22.56 -12.79 -22.19
C ARG A 108 -21.99 -13.53 -20.98
N LEU A 109 -21.13 -12.86 -20.21
CA LEU A 109 -20.57 -13.40 -18.98
C LEU A 109 -21.63 -13.74 -17.93
N GLN A 110 -22.57 -12.82 -17.67
CA GLN A 110 -23.68 -13.04 -16.73
C GLN A 110 -24.52 -14.26 -17.14
N GLN A 111 -24.84 -14.38 -18.43
CA GLN A 111 -25.58 -15.53 -18.96
C GLN A 111 -24.79 -16.83 -18.82
N PHE A 112 -23.49 -16.80 -19.11
CA PHE A 112 -22.62 -17.97 -18.98
C PHE A 112 -22.60 -18.50 -17.55
N VAL A 113 -22.39 -17.61 -16.57
CA VAL A 113 -22.36 -17.97 -15.14
C VAL A 113 -23.73 -18.42 -14.63
N ALA A 114 -24.81 -17.78 -15.07
CA ALA A 114 -26.17 -18.21 -14.71
C ALA A 114 -26.48 -19.63 -15.22
N CYS A 115 -25.93 -20.03 -16.37
CA CYS A 115 -26.08 -21.37 -16.92
C CYS A 115 -25.19 -22.43 -16.24
N SER A 116 -24.17 -22.03 -15.47
CA SER A 116 -23.18 -22.95 -14.90
C SER A 116 -23.43 -23.36 -13.44
N GLU A 117 -24.54 -22.93 -12.83
CA GLU A 117 -24.92 -23.21 -11.43
C GLU A 117 -23.85 -22.83 -10.37
N SER A 118 -22.88 -21.98 -10.74
CA SER A 118 -21.67 -21.66 -9.94
C SER A 118 -21.58 -20.19 -9.50
N GLU A 119 -22.69 -19.44 -9.59
CA GLU A 119 -22.70 -17.99 -9.37
C GLU A 119 -22.23 -17.57 -7.96
N GLU A 120 -22.66 -18.31 -6.92
CA GLU A 120 -22.24 -18.06 -5.53
C GLU A 120 -20.74 -18.36 -5.31
N ASP A 121 -20.17 -19.32 -6.04
CA ASP A 121 -18.75 -19.69 -5.94
C ASP A 121 -17.84 -18.64 -6.61
N ILE A 122 -18.32 -17.94 -7.63
CA ILE A 122 -17.48 -17.03 -8.43
C ILE A 122 -17.55 -15.57 -7.95
N SER A 123 -18.69 -15.13 -7.43
CA SER A 123 -18.89 -13.74 -6.99
C SER A 123 -17.88 -13.28 -5.91
N GLY A 124 -17.47 -14.19 -5.03
CA GLY A 124 -16.47 -13.94 -3.99
C GLY A 124 -15.00 -13.99 -4.46
N LYS A 125 -14.74 -14.36 -5.72
CA LYS A 125 -13.38 -14.53 -6.23
C LYS A 125 -12.83 -13.23 -6.85
N GLY A 126 -11.55 -13.24 -7.20
CA GLY A 126 -10.93 -12.14 -7.91
C GLY A 126 -11.19 -12.18 -9.42
N PRO A 127 -10.84 -11.10 -10.14
CA PRO A 127 -11.03 -11.02 -11.60
C PRO A 127 -10.27 -12.10 -12.38
N LEU A 128 -9.11 -12.55 -11.88
CA LEU A 128 -8.30 -13.56 -12.57
C LEU A 128 -8.92 -14.95 -12.46
N GLU A 129 -9.49 -15.28 -11.31
CA GLU A 129 -10.20 -16.53 -11.07
C GLU A 129 -11.46 -16.61 -11.93
N LEU A 130 -12.16 -15.48 -12.13
CA LEU A 130 -13.27 -15.40 -13.08
C LEU A 130 -12.83 -15.72 -14.51
N LEU A 131 -11.64 -15.25 -14.94
CA LEU A 131 -11.12 -15.56 -16.28
C LEU A 131 -10.76 -17.05 -16.44
N GLN A 132 -10.25 -17.69 -15.39
CA GLN A 132 -10.00 -19.13 -15.39
C GLN A 132 -11.29 -19.95 -15.53
N PHE A 133 -12.41 -19.42 -15.03
CA PHE A 133 -13.71 -20.08 -15.13
C PHE A 133 -14.28 -20.12 -16.57
N ILE A 134 -13.87 -19.19 -17.42
CA ILE A 134 -14.42 -19.02 -18.78
C ILE A 134 -13.67 -19.88 -19.82
N GLN A 135 -12.51 -20.46 -19.48
CA GLN A 135 -11.71 -21.32 -20.37
C GLN A 135 -12.33 -22.70 -20.59
#